data_AF-A0A7S1MIF5-F1
#
_entry.id   AF-A0A7S1MIF5-F1
#
_cell.length_a   1.000
_cell.length_b   1.000
_cell.length_c   1.000
_cell.angle_alpha   90.00
_cell.angle_beta   90.00
_cell.angle_gamma   90.00
#
_symmetry.space_group_name_H-M   'P 1'
#
loop_
_entity.id
_entity.type
_entity.pdbx_description
1 polymer ?
#
loop_
_entity_poly.entity_id
_entity_poly.type
_entity_poly.pdbx_seq_one_letter_code
_entity_poly.pdbx_strand_id
1 'polypeptide(L)'
;QRSGDVVRLQLGRLPAGAEAAVKLELAMELQNEGDGNLRLAIPAVINPRYPLAPSVQQASSAAKEQEAVAEGAQGPGAAPFGLRVHLTMASPVLGMSSPTHRYDFSCSPLFDDPTQAKAAMQLPSMPDREMVLSIKVAKPLESRCWLEPSGEGDHAALLAVLYPDVSVRELLDAQAGPSPKGEPDPAKEFLFVLDRSGSMSGE
;
A
#
# COMPACT_ATOMS: atom_id res chain seq x y z
N GLN A 1 11.91 3.88 -19.35
CA GLN A 1 10.57 3.71 -18.75
C GLN A 1 10.14 2.27 -19.04
N ARG A 2 10.11 1.39 -18.03
CA ARG A 2 9.45 0.09 -18.19
C ARG A 2 7.94 0.35 -18.25
N SER A 3 7.29 -0.14 -19.29
CA SER A 3 5.83 -0.24 -19.31
C SER A 3 5.43 -1.08 -18.11
N GLY A 4 4.57 -0.55 -17.22
CA GLY A 4 4.05 -1.32 -16.09
C GLY A 4 3.28 -2.56 -16.58
N ASP A 5 3.15 -3.56 -15.72
CA ASP A 5 2.33 -4.73 -15.98
C ASP A 5 0.85 -4.33 -15.99
N VAL A 6 0.11 -4.76 -17.01
CA VAL A 6 -1.31 -4.43 -17.17
C VAL A 6 -2.13 -5.71 -17.12
N VAL A 7 -2.96 -5.84 -16.09
CA VAL A 7 -4.01 -6.86 -16.03
C VAL A 7 -5.18 -6.39 -16.89
N ARG A 8 -5.60 -7.23 -17.85
CA ARG A 8 -6.76 -6.97 -18.71
C ARG A 8 -7.84 -8.02 -18.43
N LEU A 9 -9.04 -7.55 -18.12
CA LEU A 9 -10.24 -8.38 -17.92
C LEU A 9 -11.30 -7.96 -18.93
N GLN A 10 -11.99 -8.92 -19.55
CA GLN A 10 -13.09 -8.66 -20.47
C GLN A 10 -14.31 -9.49 -20.02
N LEU A 11 -15.39 -8.81 -19.61
CA LEU A 11 -16.60 -9.46 -19.08
C LEU A 11 -17.56 -9.96 -20.16
N GLY A 12 -17.38 -9.55 -21.42
CA GLY A 12 -18.28 -9.91 -22.52
C GLY A 12 -19.55 -9.06 -22.53
N ARG A 13 -20.69 -9.68 -22.88
CA ARG A 13 -22.01 -9.01 -22.93
C ARG A 13 -22.73 -9.18 -21.60
N LEU A 14 -22.79 -8.11 -20.80
CA LEU A 14 -23.61 -8.06 -19.59
C LEU A 14 -25.06 -7.72 -20.00
N PRO A 15 -26.07 -8.58 -19.72
CA PRO A 15 -27.46 -8.30 -20.03
C PRO A 15 -27.99 -7.04 -19.33
N ALA A 16 -29.04 -6.43 -19.87
CA ALA A 16 -29.69 -5.28 -19.25
C ALA A 16 -30.19 -5.60 -17.83
N GLY A 17 -29.85 -4.76 -16.87
CA GLY A 17 -30.20 -4.95 -15.45
C GLY A 17 -29.41 -6.04 -14.73
N ALA A 18 -28.48 -6.73 -15.41
CA ALA A 18 -27.57 -7.67 -14.75
C ALA A 18 -26.37 -6.92 -14.16
N GLU A 19 -25.82 -7.48 -13.09
CA GLU A 19 -24.65 -6.95 -12.39
C GLU A 19 -23.45 -7.88 -12.57
N ALA A 20 -22.24 -7.30 -12.54
CA ALA A 20 -20.99 -8.04 -12.52
C ALA A 20 -20.11 -7.52 -11.38
N ALA A 21 -19.55 -8.42 -10.60
CA ALA A 21 -18.61 -8.09 -9.54
C ALA A 21 -17.19 -8.44 -10.00
N VAL A 22 -16.27 -7.49 -9.84
CA VAL A 22 -14.83 -7.69 -10.10
C VAL A 22 -14.09 -7.64 -8.78
N LYS A 23 -13.33 -8.71 -8.47
CA LYS A 23 -12.43 -8.77 -7.32
C LYS A 23 -10.99 -8.77 -7.81
N LEU A 24 -10.18 -7.86 -7.29
CA LEU A 24 -8.75 -7.81 -7.54
C LEU A 24 -8.01 -8.02 -6.21
N GLU A 25 -7.05 -8.93 -6.22
CA GLU A 25 -6.12 -9.14 -5.11
C GLU A 25 -4.74 -8.68 -5.56
N LEU A 26 -4.12 -7.80 -4.79
CA LEU A 26 -2.90 -7.11 -5.14
C LEU A 26 -1.91 -7.21 -3.99
N ALA A 27 -0.66 -7.53 -4.29
CA ALA A 27 0.46 -7.35 -3.39
C ALA A 27 1.13 -5.99 -3.70
N MET A 28 1.32 -5.16 -2.68
CA MET A 28 1.85 -3.81 -2.83
C MET A 28 2.96 -3.56 -1.82
N GLU A 29 3.95 -2.76 -2.21
CA GLU A 29 5.03 -2.37 -1.31
C GLU A 29 4.60 -1.21 -0.41
N LEU A 30 4.93 -1.31 0.87
CA LEU A 30 4.74 -0.25 1.85
C LEU A 30 6.03 0.58 1.94
N GLN A 31 5.96 1.86 1.60
CA GLN A 31 7.13 2.75 1.62
C GLN A 31 7.43 3.21 3.04
N ASN A 32 8.72 3.22 3.42
CA ASN A 32 9.17 3.80 4.68
C ASN A 32 9.65 5.24 4.43
N GLU A 33 8.95 6.22 4.99
CA GLU A 33 9.29 7.65 4.88
C GLU A 33 10.20 8.15 6.00
N GLY A 34 10.62 7.25 6.91
CA GLY A 34 11.43 7.59 8.08
C GLY A 34 10.59 7.97 9.30
N ASP A 35 11.24 7.97 10.47
CA ASP A 35 10.65 8.38 11.76
C ASP A 35 9.31 7.73 12.12
N GLY A 36 9.09 6.48 11.67
CA GLY A 36 7.87 5.76 12.01
C GLY A 36 6.71 6.04 11.08
N ASN A 37 6.95 6.69 9.96
CA ASN A 37 5.93 6.99 8.96
C ASN A 37 6.04 6.00 7.81
N LEU A 38 4.98 5.24 7.60
CA LEU A 38 4.84 4.30 6.50
C LEU A 38 3.78 4.83 5.54
N ARG A 39 4.03 4.71 4.24
CA ARG A 39 3.15 5.22 3.19
C ARG A 39 2.72 4.10 2.25
N LEU A 40 1.41 3.98 2.08
CA LEU A 40 0.79 3.11 1.07
C LEU A 40 -0.03 3.95 0.09
N ALA A 41 0.22 3.82 -1.20
CA ALA A 41 -0.58 4.48 -2.24
C ALA A 41 -1.42 3.44 -2.98
N ILE A 42 -2.75 3.55 -2.86
CA ILE A 42 -3.71 2.63 -3.48
C ILE A 42 -4.28 3.30 -4.74
N PRO A 43 -4.17 2.67 -5.92
CA PRO A 43 -4.75 3.17 -7.16
C PRO A 43 -6.27 2.97 -7.13
N ALA A 44 -6.98 3.92 -6.53
CA ALA A 44 -8.44 3.86 -6.39
C ALA A 44 -9.18 4.68 -7.47
N VAL A 45 -8.46 5.26 -8.42
CA VAL A 45 -9.04 6.08 -9.50
C VAL A 45 -9.59 5.17 -10.59
N ILE A 46 -10.88 5.33 -10.88
CA ILE A 46 -11.50 4.75 -12.08
C ILE A 46 -11.57 5.84 -13.15
N ASN A 47 -10.69 5.74 -14.13
CA ASN A 47 -10.75 6.60 -15.31
C ASN A 47 -11.60 5.92 -16.40
N PRO A 48 -12.65 6.57 -16.92
CA PRO A 48 -13.35 6.06 -18.10
C PRO A 48 -12.37 6.06 -19.28
N ARG A 49 -12.17 4.90 -19.91
CA ARG A 49 -11.20 4.73 -21.01
C ARG A 49 -11.81 4.61 -22.40
N TYR A 50 -13.11 4.84 -22.57
CA TYR A 50 -13.74 4.68 -23.89
C TYR A 50 -14.51 5.92 -24.32
N PRO A 51 -14.06 6.60 -25.38
CA PRO A 51 -14.89 6.87 -26.52
C PRO A 51 -14.72 5.69 -27.48
N LEU A 52 -15.70 4.78 -27.55
CA LEU A 52 -15.79 3.88 -28.70
C LEU A 52 -16.13 4.75 -29.91
N ALA A 53 -15.16 4.97 -30.80
CA ALA A 53 -15.41 5.64 -32.06
C ALA A 53 -16.42 4.81 -32.86
N PRO A 54 -17.51 5.41 -33.37
CA PRO A 54 -18.53 4.67 -34.09
C PRO A 54 -17.91 4.08 -35.36
N SER A 55 -18.02 2.75 -35.52
CA SER A 55 -17.74 2.12 -36.80
C SER A 55 -18.78 2.61 -37.81
N VAL A 56 -18.32 3.01 -39.00
CA VAL A 56 -19.07 3.77 -40.03
C VAL A 56 -20.30 3.02 -40.59
N GLN A 57 -20.61 1.81 -40.11
CA GLN A 57 -21.56 0.90 -40.74
C GLN A 57 -22.86 0.64 -39.95
N GLN A 58 -23.08 1.24 -38.77
CA GLN A 58 -24.30 0.99 -37.98
C GLN A 58 -24.92 2.27 -37.38
N ALA A 59 -25.48 3.13 -38.23
CA ALA A 59 -25.98 4.46 -37.84
C ALA A 59 -27.22 4.47 -36.92
N SER A 60 -28.00 3.38 -36.81
CA SER A 60 -29.25 3.34 -36.03
C SER A 60 -29.11 2.67 -34.66
N SER A 61 -28.18 1.73 -34.46
CA SER A 61 -27.80 1.20 -33.14
C SER A 61 -26.77 2.07 -32.43
N ALA A 62 -25.95 2.81 -33.21
CA ALA A 62 -24.94 3.71 -32.68
C ALA A 62 -25.51 4.79 -31.77
N ALA A 63 -26.72 5.33 -32.00
CA ALA A 63 -27.26 6.41 -31.16
C ALA A 63 -27.57 5.96 -29.72
N LYS A 64 -28.16 4.76 -29.54
CA LYS A 64 -28.44 4.18 -28.22
C LYS A 64 -27.18 3.70 -27.51
N GLU A 65 -26.24 3.15 -28.26
CA GLU A 65 -24.92 2.79 -27.73
C GLU A 65 -24.12 4.04 -27.35
N GLN A 66 -24.18 5.13 -28.13
CA GLN A 66 -23.53 6.40 -27.79
C GLN A 66 -24.10 7.01 -26.51
N GLU A 67 -25.40 6.87 -26.26
CA GLU A 67 -26.09 7.38 -25.06
C GLU A 67 -25.74 6.54 -23.82
N ALA A 68 -25.76 5.20 -23.93
CA ALA A 68 -25.32 4.29 -22.86
C ALA A 68 -23.80 4.42 -22.58
N VAL A 69 -23.00 4.70 -23.61
CA VAL A 69 -21.57 5.01 -23.47
C VAL A 69 -21.36 6.40 -22.88
N ALA A 70 -22.17 7.39 -23.25
CA ALA A 70 -22.11 8.73 -22.66
C ALA A 70 -22.46 8.69 -21.16
N GLU A 71 -23.44 7.86 -20.76
CA GLU A 71 -23.78 7.57 -19.36
C GLU A 71 -22.62 6.87 -18.63
N GLY A 72 -22.04 5.82 -19.24
CA GLY A 72 -20.88 5.11 -18.72
C GLY A 72 -19.54 5.89 -18.76
N ALA A 73 -19.49 6.99 -19.51
CA ALA A 73 -18.33 7.86 -19.67
C ALA A 73 -18.38 9.12 -18.78
N GLN A 74 -19.42 9.31 -17.96
CA GLN A 74 -19.54 10.45 -17.02
C GLN A 74 -18.56 10.39 -15.82
N GLY A 75 -17.44 9.67 -15.95
CA GLY A 75 -16.53 9.43 -14.84
C GLY A 75 -17.02 8.29 -13.95
N PRO A 76 -16.52 8.19 -12.71
CA PRO A 76 -16.73 7.03 -11.87
C PRO A 76 -18.14 6.94 -11.26
N GLY A 77 -19.08 7.78 -11.71
CA GLY A 77 -20.46 7.87 -11.23
C GLY A 77 -20.56 8.40 -9.79
N ALA A 78 -21.78 8.35 -9.24
CA ALA A 78 -22.06 8.63 -7.82
C ALA A 78 -21.95 7.38 -6.93
N ALA A 79 -21.21 6.36 -7.37
CA ALA A 79 -21.08 5.11 -6.63
C ALA A 79 -20.34 5.37 -5.31
N PRO A 80 -20.89 4.93 -4.16
CA PRO A 80 -20.25 5.10 -2.88
C PRO A 80 -18.98 4.24 -2.82
N PHE A 81 -17.91 4.79 -2.24
CA PHE A 81 -16.65 4.08 -2.08
C PHE A 81 -16.39 3.79 -0.60
N GLY A 82 -16.13 2.52 -0.28
CA GLY A 82 -15.77 2.08 1.07
C GLY A 82 -14.37 1.50 1.12
N LEU A 83 -13.56 1.96 2.07
CA LEU A 83 -12.25 1.41 2.38
C LEU A 83 -12.27 0.84 3.79
N ARG A 84 -11.83 -0.41 3.94
CA ARG A 84 -11.55 -1.04 5.24
C ARG A 84 -10.10 -1.48 5.26
N VAL A 85 -9.40 -1.12 6.32
CA VAL A 85 -8.00 -1.43 6.53
C VAL A 85 -7.87 -2.22 7.81
N HIS A 86 -7.16 -3.34 7.72
CA HIS A 86 -6.70 -4.08 8.88
C HIS A 86 -5.18 -4.06 8.87
N LEU A 87 -4.59 -3.56 9.94
CA LEU A 87 -3.15 -3.48 10.11
C LEU A 87 -2.71 -4.53 11.10
N THR A 88 -1.68 -5.28 10.73
CA THR A 88 -0.92 -6.16 11.60
C THR A 88 0.53 -5.79 11.43
N MET A 89 1.08 -5.12 12.41
CA MET A 89 2.44 -4.57 12.37
C MET A 89 3.31 -5.28 13.39
N ALA A 90 4.63 -5.15 13.29
CA ALA A 90 5.54 -5.57 14.36
C ALA A 90 5.82 -4.44 15.38
N SER A 91 5.19 -3.28 15.20
CA SER A 91 5.25 -2.14 16.12
C SER A 91 3.86 -1.79 16.60
N PRO A 92 3.73 -1.21 17.80
CA PRO A 92 2.52 -0.50 18.16
C PRO A 92 2.13 0.53 17.09
N VAL A 93 0.88 0.48 16.63
CA VAL A 93 0.29 1.43 15.68
C VAL A 93 -0.17 2.65 16.48
N LEU A 94 0.41 3.82 16.18
CA LEU A 94 0.11 5.07 16.85
C LEU A 94 -1.04 5.83 16.18
N GLY A 95 -1.27 5.58 14.90
CA GLY A 95 -2.37 6.19 14.17
C GLY A 95 -2.26 5.98 12.67
N MET A 96 -3.32 6.35 11.96
CA MET A 96 -3.40 6.30 10.51
C MET A 96 -4.16 7.53 10.01
N SER A 97 -3.70 8.10 8.91
CA SER A 97 -4.35 9.23 8.26
C SER A 97 -4.23 9.12 6.75
N SER A 98 -4.95 9.97 6.02
CA SER A 98 -4.74 10.16 4.59
C SER A 98 -4.46 11.62 4.29
N PRO A 99 -3.33 11.95 3.61
CA PRO A 99 -3.09 13.31 3.15
C PRO A 99 -3.95 13.69 1.94
N THR A 100 -4.51 12.70 1.24
CA THR A 100 -5.27 12.90 0.00
C THR A 100 -6.77 13.03 0.24
N HIS A 101 -7.30 12.45 1.32
CA HIS A 101 -8.72 12.43 1.63
C HIS A 101 -8.94 12.76 3.10
N ARG A 102 -9.60 13.89 3.39
CA ARG A 102 -9.77 14.43 4.76
C ARG A 102 -10.96 13.87 5.54
N TYR A 103 -11.62 12.82 5.03
CA TYR A 103 -12.73 12.18 5.75
C TYR A 103 -12.24 11.50 7.04
N ASP A 104 -13.13 11.37 8.03
CA ASP A 104 -12.81 10.79 9.33
C ASP A 104 -12.34 9.35 9.19
N PHE A 105 -11.02 9.15 9.28
CA PHE A 105 -10.43 7.84 9.49
C PHE A 105 -10.61 7.48 10.96
N SER A 106 -11.54 6.58 11.27
CA SER A 106 -11.63 5.99 12.60
C SER A 106 -10.57 4.91 12.74
N CYS A 107 -9.34 5.29 13.09
CA CYS A 107 -8.30 4.33 13.44
C CYS A 107 -8.37 4.05 14.95
N SER A 108 -8.69 2.82 15.33
CA SER A 108 -8.54 2.37 16.72
C SER A 108 -7.53 1.23 16.77
N PRO A 109 -6.49 1.33 17.64
CA PRO A 109 -5.72 0.15 17.99
C PRO A 109 -6.66 -0.88 18.60
N LEU A 110 -6.42 -2.16 18.34
CA LEU A 110 -7.17 -3.21 19.00
C LEU A 110 -6.77 -3.20 20.48
N PHE A 111 -7.77 -3.13 21.37
CA PHE A 111 -7.55 -2.94 22.81
C PHE A 111 -6.62 -3.99 23.44
N ASP A 112 -6.61 -5.21 22.87
CA ASP A 112 -5.83 -6.33 23.38
C ASP A 112 -4.44 -6.46 22.71
N ASP A 113 -4.22 -5.79 21.57
CA ASP A 113 -2.97 -5.88 20.81
C ASP A 113 -2.63 -4.52 20.17
N PRO A 114 -1.65 -3.78 20.72
CA PRO A 114 -1.29 -2.45 20.21
C PRO A 114 -0.64 -2.51 18.83
N THR A 115 -0.19 -3.68 18.38
CA THR A 115 0.41 -3.88 17.05
C THR A 115 -0.62 -4.09 15.95
N GLN A 116 -1.89 -4.22 16.33
CA GLN A 116 -3.00 -4.31 15.41
C GLN A 116 -3.90 -3.09 15.47
N ALA A 117 -4.40 -2.70 14.30
CA ALA A 117 -5.39 -1.63 14.21
C ALA A 117 -6.40 -1.92 13.11
N LYS A 118 -7.57 -1.30 13.24
CA LYS A 118 -8.57 -1.27 12.18
C LYS A 118 -8.90 0.17 11.86
N ALA A 119 -9.18 0.41 10.58
CA ALA A 119 -9.68 1.68 10.12
C ALA A 119 -10.70 1.48 9.02
N ALA A 120 -11.65 2.39 8.95
CA ALA A 120 -12.63 2.43 7.89
C ALA A 120 -12.84 3.86 7.41
N MET A 121 -13.19 4.01 6.15
CA MET A 121 -13.57 5.27 5.54
C MET A 121 -14.68 5.01 4.52
N GLN A 122 -15.65 5.92 4.46
CA GLN A 122 -16.70 5.91 3.46
C GLN A 122 -16.71 7.25 2.73
N LEU A 123 -16.72 7.20 1.41
CA LEU A 123 -16.90 8.35 0.54
C LEU A 123 -18.26 8.24 -0.16
N PRO A 124 -18.95 9.38 -0.40
CA PRO A 124 -20.22 9.39 -1.13
C PRO A 124 -20.05 9.13 -2.63
N SER A 125 -18.83 9.26 -3.15
CA SER A 125 -18.47 9.02 -4.54
C SER A 125 -17.10 8.34 -4.62
N MET A 126 -16.79 7.77 -5.78
CA MET A 126 -15.49 7.19 -6.06
C MET A 126 -14.34 8.21 -5.94
N PRO A 127 -13.13 7.80 -5.54
CA PRO A 127 -11.96 8.67 -5.47
C PRO A 127 -11.58 9.26 -6.84
N ASP A 128 -11.23 10.54 -6.86
CA ASP A 128 -10.76 11.28 -8.04
C ASP A 128 -9.23 11.23 -8.21
N ARG A 129 -8.53 10.71 -7.19
CA ARG A 129 -7.08 10.60 -7.10
C ARG A 129 -6.67 9.35 -6.32
N GLU A 130 -5.39 9.05 -6.33
CA GLU A 130 -4.86 7.93 -5.53
C GLU A 130 -5.19 8.10 -4.05
N MET A 131 -5.53 6.98 -3.41
CA MET A 131 -5.76 6.94 -1.98
C MET A 131 -4.42 6.68 -1.28
N VAL A 132 -3.87 7.71 -0.66
CA VAL A 132 -2.63 7.59 0.12
C VAL A 132 -2.97 7.39 1.58
N LEU A 133 -2.40 6.36 2.20
CA LEU A 133 -2.46 6.10 3.63
C LEU A 133 -1.10 6.37 4.26
N SER A 134 -1.08 7.14 5.33
CA SER A 134 0.07 7.40 6.18
C SER A 134 -0.15 6.70 7.52
N ILE A 135 0.70 5.74 7.85
CA ILE A 135 0.60 4.90 9.06
C ILE A 135 1.75 5.28 9.97
N LYS A 136 1.46 5.62 11.22
CA LYS A 136 2.45 5.96 12.23
C LYS A 136 2.69 4.79 13.18
N VAL A 137 3.94 4.44 13.42
CA VAL A 137 4.35 3.37 14.32
C VAL A 137 5.31 3.86 15.42
N ALA A 138 5.27 3.21 16.58
CA ALA A 138 6.02 3.67 17.76
C ALA A 138 7.53 3.45 17.69
N LYS A 139 7.99 2.36 17.08
CA LYS A 139 9.37 1.87 17.16
C LYS A 139 9.97 1.60 15.77
N PRO A 140 9.97 2.57 14.84
CA PRO A 140 10.40 2.37 13.44
C PRO A 140 11.76 1.70 13.23
N LEU A 141 12.72 2.03 14.09
CA LEU A 141 14.13 1.72 13.92
C LEU A 141 14.57 0.56 14.80
N GLU A 142 13.65 -0.32 15.19
CA GLU A 142 13.99 -1.55 15.90
C GLU A 142 14.15 -2.70 14.91
N SER A 143 15.22 -3.48 15.08
CA SER A 143 15.45 -4.71 14.32
C SER A 143 14.31 -5.71 14.57
N ARG A 144 13.80 -6.31 13.50
CA ARG A 144 12.59 -7.15 13.51
C ARG A 144 12.71 -8.31 12.56
N CYS A 145 11.90 -9.31 12.83
CA CYS A 145 11.90 -10.55 12.09
C CYS A 145 10.47 -11.07 11.98
N TRP A 146 10.04 -11.36 10.75
CA TRP A 146 8.77 -12.05 10.48
C TRP A 146 9.08 -13.45 9.99
N LEU A 147 8.42 -14.42 10.61
CA LEU A 147 8.49 -15.81 10.23
C LEU A 147 7.14 -16.18 9.61
N GLU A 148 7.15 -16.54 8.34
CA GLU A 148 5.98 -17.08 7.66
C GLU A 148 6.16 -18.59 7.47
N PRO A 149 5.34 -19.44 8.10
CA PRO A 149 5.41 -20.88 7.88
C PRO A 149 5.01 -21.20 6.44
N SER A 150 5.76 -22.10 5.80
CA SER A 150 5.33 -22.66 4.51
C SER A 150 4.14 -23.59 4.75
N GLY A 151 3.10 -23.48 3.92
CA GLY A 151 1.86 -24.25 4.09
C GLY A 151 2.03 -25.77 4.02
N GLU A 152 3.15 -26.27 3.48
CA GLU A 152 3.52 -27.69 3.46
C GLU A 152 5.00 -27.86 3.86
N GLY A 153 5.25 -28.63 4.93
CA GLY A 153 6.59 -28.99 5.41
C GLY A 153 7.11 -28.16 6.59
N ASP A 154 8.33 -28.47 7.04
CA ASP A 154 9.01 -27.81 8.17
C ASP A 154 9.89 -26.63 7.70
N HIS A 155 9.39 -25.89 6.71
CA HIS A 155 10.10 -24.77 6.09
C HIS A 155 9.38 -23.47 6.43
N ALA A 156 10.14 -22.41 6.63
CA ALA A 156 9.59 -21.08 6.88
C ALA A 156 10.38 -20.03 6.11
N ALA A 157 9.68 -19.00 5.63
CA ALA A 157 10.29 -17.82 5.07
C ALA A 157 10.56 -16.82 6.19
N LEU A 158 11.76 -16.23 6.19
CA LEU A 158 12.18 -15.22 7.14
C LEU A 158 12.33 -13.87 6.44
N LEU A 159 11.60 -12.86 6.90
CA LEU A 159 11.88 -11.47 6.56
C LEU A 159 12.52 -10.79 7.77
N ALA A 160 13.81 -10.51 7.71
CA ALA A 160 14.52 -9.75 8.73
C ALA A 160 14.74 -8.30 8.26
N VAL A 161 14.29 -7.34 9.07
CA VAL A 161 14.55 -5.91 8.88
C VAL A 161 15.47 -5.49 10.01
N LEU A 162 16.72 -5.16 9.68
CA LEU A 162 17.74 -4.88 10.67
C LEU A 162 18.07 -3.39 10.68
N TYR A 163 18.11 -2.83 11.88
CA TYR A 163 18.57 -1.48 12.12
C TYR A 163 19.82 -1.53 13.00
N PRO A 164 20.84 -0.70 12.71
CA PRO A 164 21.97 -0.58 13.61
C PRO A 164 21.49 -0.02 14.95
N ASP A 165 22.03 -0.58 16.04
CA ASP A 165 21.74 -0.10 17.38
C ASP A 165 22.06 1.40 17.50
N VAL A 166 21.30 2.10 18.33
CA VAL A 166 21.51 3.52 18.64
C VAL A 166 22.94 3.75 19.09
N SER A 167 23.49 2.86 19.93
CA SER A 167 24.88 2.96 20.39
C SER A 167 25.90 2.84 19.25
N VAL A 168 25.62 1.99 18.25
CA VAL A 168 26.49 1.86 17.06
C VAL A 168 26.41 3.12 16.21
N ARG A 169 25.20 3.70 16.07
CA ARG A 169 24.99 4.96 15.36
C ARG A 169 25.71 6.13 16.03
N GLU A 170 25.54 6.28 17.34
CA GLU A 170 26.22 7.31 18.13
C GLU A 170 27.75 7.16 18.09
N LEU A 171 28.26 5.93 18.14
CA LEU A 171 29.69 5.67 18.04
C LEU A 171 30.23 6.04 16.65
N LEU A 172 29.49 5.74 15.57
CA LEU A 172 29.85 6.16 14.21
C LEU A 172 29.80 7.69 14.05
N ASP A 173 28.80 8.35 14.64
CA ASP A 173 28.69 9.80 14.64
C ASP A 173 29.86 10.45 15.40
N ALA A 174 30.29 9.85 16.51
CA ALA A 174 31.45 10.31 17.28
C ALA A 174 32.79 10.08 16.54
N GLN A 175 32.91 8.99 15.78
CA GLN A 175 34.12 8.65 14.99
C GLN A 175 34.25 9.50 13.72
N ALA A 176 33.14 9.98 13.15
CA ALA A 176 33.14 10.78 11.91
C ALA A 176 33.77 12.17 12.08
N GLY A 177 33.92 12.67 13.32
CA GLY A 177 34.41 14.03 13.59
C GLY A 177 33.45 15.11 13.07
N PRO A 178 33.69 16.41 13.35
CA PRO A 178 32.87 17.47 12.80
C PRO A 178 33.11 17.59 11.29
N SER A 179 32.09 17.25 10.49
CA SER A 179 32.11 17.48 9.04
C SER A 179 32.31 18.98 8.75
N PRO A 180 33.29 19.37 7.93
CA PRO A 180 33.48 20.77 7.56
C PRO A 180 32.20 21.30 6.90
N LYS A 181 31.79 22.52 7.27
CA LYS A 181 30.51 23.11 6.82
C LYS A 181 30.40 23.05 5.29
N GLY A 182 29.45 22.26 4.80
CA GLY A 182 29.12 22.17 3.37
C GLY A 182 29.53 20.86 2.70
N GLU A 183 30.25 19.97 3.38
CA GLU A 183 30.48 18.61 2.88
C GLU A 183 29.40 17.64 3.39
N PRO A 184 28.90 16.73 2.53
CA PRO A 184 28.00 15.67 2.97
C PRO A 184 28.73 14.72 3.92
N ASP A 185 28.03 14.24 4.95
CA ASP A 185 28.58 13.23 5.85
C ASP A 185 29.12 12.03 5.07
N PRO A 186 30.25 11.44 5.50
CA PRO A 186 30.79 10.26 4.85
C PRO A 186 29.75 9.14 4.85
N ALA A 187 29.65 8.42 3.73
CA ALA A 187 28.76 7.28 3.60
C ALA A 187 29.11 6.22 4.67
N LYS A 188 28.12 5.83 5.48
CA LYS A 188 28.26 4.81 6.52
C LYS A 188 27.73 3.48 5.99
N GLU A 189 28.53 2.43 6.08
CA GLU A 189 28.14 1.08 5.67
C GLU A 189 27.87 0.21 6.89
N PHE A 190 26.83 -0.63 6.81
CA PHE A 190 26.46 -1.59 7.84
C PHE A 190 26.49 -3.01 7.28
N LEU A 191 27.24 -3.89 7.94
CA LEU A 191 27.32 -5.30 7.63
C LEU A 191 26.57 -6.09 8.70
N PHE A 192 25.47 -6.73 8.31
CA PHE A 192 24.70 -7.59 9.20
C PHE A 192 25.07 -9.05 8.95
N VAL A 193 25.44 -9.78 10.01
CA VAL A 193 25.76 -11.21 9.93
C VAL A 193 24.61 -11.99 10.54
N LEU A 194 23.96 -12.83 9.72
CA LEU A 194 22.94 -13.76 10.16
C LEU A 194 23.57 -15.15 10.32
N ASP A 195 23.71 -15.62 11.54
CA ASP A 195 24.16 -17.00 11.79
C ASP A 195 22.97 -17.97 11.68
N ARG A 196 23.17 -19.05 10.93
CA ARG A 196 22.20 -20.14 10.74
C ARG A 196 22.66 -21.45 11.39
N SER A 197 23.80 -21.44 12.07
CA SER A 197 24.33 -22.61 12.74
C SER A 197 23.42 -22.98 13.93
N GLY A 198 22.95 -24.24 13.97
CA GLY A 198 22.04 -24.73 15.01
C GLY A 198 22.65 -24.82 16.42
N SER A 199 23.81 -24.21 16.66
CA SER A 199 24.52 -24.20 17.94
C SER A 199 24.03 -23.13 18.92
N MET A 200 23.16 -22.22 18.48
CA MET A 200 22.55 -21.21 19.35
C MET A 200 21.15 -21.69 19.80
N SER A 201 21.10 -22.56 20.81
CA SER A 201 19.87 -22.80 21.57
C SER A 201 19.59 -21.53 22.40
N GLY A 202 18.92 -20.54 21.80
CA GLY A 202 18.47 -19.36 22.52
C GLY A 202 17.44 -19.77 23.57
N GLU A 203 17.69 -19.42 24.84
CA GLU A 203 16.66 -19.42 25.89
C GLU A 203 15.56 -18.40 25.62
#